data_AF-A0A5R2MWK6-F1
#
_entry.id   AF-A0A5R2MWK6-F1
#
_cell.length_a   1.000
_cell.length_b   1.000
_cell.length_c   1.000
_cell.angle_alpha   90.00
_cell.angle_beta   90.00
_cell.angle_gamma   90.00
#
_symmetry.space_group_name_H-M   'P 1'
#
loop_
_entity.id
_entity.type
_entity.pdbx_description
1 polymer ?
#
loop_
_entity_poly.entity_id
_entity_poly.type
_entity_poly.pdbx_seq_one_letter_code
_entity_poly.pdbx_strand_id
1 'polypeptide(L)'
;MNPPILERDPSDPQKEKKEGINPLLKLALELGPLLVFFFANARGEWLTQKFPVLAEFGGPIFVATGLFMAATAIALIASWLLTRTLPIMPMVSGVVVFIF
;
A
#
# COMPACT_ATOMS: atom_id res chain seq x y z
N MET A 1 -0.92 -14.53 26.16
CA MET A 1 -0.20 -14.78 24.90
C MET A 1 -0.44 -13.57 24.01
N ASN A 2 0.60 -12.77 23.74
CA ASN A 2 0.46 -11.61 22.86
C ASN A 2 0.26 -12.10 21.42
N PRO A 3 -0.67 -11.50 20.64
CA PRO A 3 -0.78 -11.83 19.22
C PRO A 3 0.53 -11.49 18.50
N PRO A 4 1.04 -12.35 17.61
CA PRO A 4 2.27 -12.09 16.86
C PRO A 4 2.05 -10.89 15.92
N ILE A 5 2.98 -9.94 15.93
CA ILE A 5 2.93 -8.70 15.12
C ILE A 5 3.18 -8.98 13.62
N LEU A 6 3.85 -10.10 13.32
CA LEU A 6 4.28 -10.51 11.99
C LEU A 6 3.45 -11.72 11.49
N GLU A 7 3.10 -11.74 10.20
CA GLU A 7 2.35 -12.86 9.58
C GLU A 7 3.10 -14.20 9.73
N ARG A 8 2.38 -15.27 10.11
CA ARG A 8 2.96 -16.62 10.31
C ARG A 8 3.41 -17.24 8.99
N ASP A 9 4.49 -18.02 9.08
CA ASP A 9 5.12 -18.74 7.96
C ASP A 9 4.09 -19.53 7.12
N PRO A 10 4.15 -19.46 5.77
CA PRO A 10 3.30 -20.25 4.87
C PRO A 10 3.27 -21.76 5.15
N SER A 11 4.31 -22.31 5.77
CA SER A 11 4.48 -23.76 5.99
C SER A 11 3.91 -24.25 7.32
N ASP A 12 3.31 -23.37 8.12
CA ASP A 12 2.75 -23.72 9.45
C ASP A 12 1.43 -24.49 9.30
N PRO A 13 1.35 -25.77 9.74
CA PRO A 13 0.12 -26.58 9.63
C PRO A 13 -1.06 -26.02 10.44
N GLN A 14 -0.83 -25.08 11.36
CA GLN A 14 -1.91 -24.37 12.07
C GLN A 14 -2.60 -23.28 11.21
N LYS A 15 -2.06 -22.94 10.04
CA LYS A 15 -2.54 -21.87 9.15
C LYS A 15 -3.88 -22.18 8.49
N GLU A 16 -4.23 -23.46 8.33
CA GLU A 16 -5.50 -23.88 7.69
C GLU A 16 -6.75 -23.58 8.52
N LYS A 17 -6.64 -23.34 9.83
CA LYS A 17 -7.81 -23.28 10.74
C LYS A 17 -8.16 -21.91 11.32
N LYS A 18 -7.39 -20.85 11.09
CA LYS A 18 -7.69 -19.53 11.66
C LYS A 18 -7.72 -18.45 10.59
N GLU A 19 -8.95 -18.17 10.15
CA GLU A 19 -9.40 -16.85 9.69
C GLU A 19 -8.37 -16.10 8.83
N GLY A 20 -8.05 -16.69 7.69
CA GLY A 20 -7.29 -16.00 6.66
C GLY A 20 -8.05 -14.75 6.23
N ILE A 21 -7.39 -13.61 6.29
CA ILE A 21 -7.83 -12.33 5.71
C ILE A 21 -8.58 -12.58 4.40
N ASN A 22 -9.72 -11.91 4.20
CA ASN A 22 -10.46 -12.01 2.94
C ASN A 22 -9.48 -11.78 1.77
N PRO A 23 -9.26 -12.76 0.89
CA PRO A 23 -8.25 -12.68 -0.17
C PRO A 23 -8.40 -11.41 -1.03
N LEU A 24 -9.62 -10.94 -1.22
CA LEU A 24 -9.93 -9.71 -1.94
C LEU A 24 -9.44 -8.46 -1.21
N LEU A 25 -9.49 -8.45 0.12
CA LEU A 25 -8.98 -7.34 0.92
C LEU A 25 -7.46 -7.27 0.83
N LYS A 26 -6.77 -8.41 0.91
CA LYS A 26 -5.31 -8.48 0.73
C LYS A 26 -4.92 -7.98 -0.66
N LEU A 27 -5.63 -8.45 -1.69
CA LEU A 27 -5.42 -7.99 -3.07
C LEU A 27 -5.66 -6.49 -3.23
N ALA A 28 -6.72 -5.94 -2.65
CA ALA A 28 -7.04 -4.52 -2.72
C ALA A 28 -5.99 -3.65 -2.01
N LEU A 29 -5.45 -4.12 -0.88
CA LEU A 29 -4.40 -3.42 -0.14
C LEU A 29 -3.06 -3.46 -0.90
N GLU A 30 -2.75 -4.57 -1.58
CA GLU A 30 -1.52 -4.72 -2.36
C GLU A 30 -1.57 -3.98 -3.70
N LEU A 31 -2.70 -4.08 -4.43
CA LEU A 31 -2.88 -3.41 -5.73
C LEU A 31 -3.31 -1.95 -5.62
N GLY A 32 -3.95 -1.56 -4.52
CA GLY A 32 -4.52 -0.21 -4.34
C GLY A 32 -3.52 0.91 -4.59
N PRO A 33 -2.33 0.89 -3.94
CA PRO A 33 -1.31 1.90 -4.18
C PRO A 33 -0.86 1.94 -5.64
N LEU A 34 -0.65 0.77 -6.25
CA LEU A 34 -0.22 0.68 -7.64
C LEU A 34 -1.27 1.28 -8.61
N LEU A 35 -2.56 1.03 -8.35
CA LEU A 35 -3.64 1.65 -9.12
C LEU A 35 -3.67 3.17 -8.97
N VAL A 36 -3.42 3.69 -7.75
CA VAL A 36 -3.30 5.14 -7.51
C VAL A 36 -2.14 5.73 -8.30
N PHE A 37 -0.97 5.07 -8.29
CA PHE A 37 0.19 5.50 -9.06
C PHE A 37 -0.13 5.61 -10.55
N PHE A 38 -0.64 4.54 -11.16
CA PHE A 38 -0.93 4.53 -12.60
C PHE A 38 -1.98 5.55 -12.98
N PHE A 39 -3.01 5.73 -12.14
CA PHE A 39 -4.03 6.74 -12.36
C PHE A 39 -3.45 8.16 -12.31
N ALA A 40 -2.65 8.45 -11.27
CA ALA A 40 -2.03 9.75 -11.10
C ALA A 40 -0.98 10.03 -12.19
N ASN A 41 -0.28 9.02 -12.68
CA ASN A 41 0.67 9.18 -13.79
C ASN A 41 -0.07 9.42 -15.12
N ALA A 42 -1.11 8.65 -15.41
CA ALA A 42 -1.89 8.76 -16.64
C ALA A 42 -2.73 10.04 -16.71
N ARG A 43 -3.20 10.55 -15.56
CA ARG A 43 -4.00 11.78 -15.45
C ARG A 43 -3.28 12.90 -14.71
N GLY A 44 -1.95 12.87 -14.67
CA GLY A 44 -1.17 13.83 -13.90
C GLY A 44 -1.42 15.27 -14.33
N GLU A 45 -1.53 15.53 -15.65
CA GLU A 45 -1.84 16.85 -16.18
C GLU A 45 -3.20 17.40 -15.70
N TRP A 46 -4.22 16.54 -15.59
CA TRP A 46 -5.51 16.93 -15.05
C TRP A 46 -5.43 17.21 -13.54
N LEU A 47 -4.64 16.42 -12.80
CA LEU A 47 -4.40 16.64 -11.37
C LEU A 47 -3.65 17.96 -11.13
N THR A 48 -2.62 18.28 -11.92
CA THR A 48 -1.83 19.51 -11.76
C THR A 48 -2.62 20.75 -12.14
N GLN A 49 -3.54 20.67 -13.10
CA GLN A 49 -4.48 21.76 -13.40
C GLN A 49 -5.45 22.03 -12.26
N LYS A 50 -5.93 20.97 -11.58
CA LYS A 50 -6.93 21.08 -10.51
C LYS A 50 -6.32 21.45 -9.16
N PHE A 51 -5.10 20.98 -8.92
CA PHE A 51 -4.31 21.27 -7.73
C PHE A 51 -2.95 21.84 -8.16
N PRO A 52 -2.83 23.17 -8.29
CA PRO A 52 -1.59 23.79 -8.75
C PRO A 52 -0.38 23.49 -7.85
N VAL A 53 -0.60 23.16 -6.58
CA VAL A 53 0.47 22.66 -5.67
C VAL A 53 1.14 21.39 -6.20
N LEU A 54 0.42 20.54 -6.94
CA LEU A 54 0.97 19.34 -7.56
C LEU A 54 1.84 19.66 -8.78
N ALA A 55 1.64 20.82 -9.43
CA ALA A 55 2.42 21.22 -10.60
C ALA A 55 3.89 21.54 -10.23
N GLU A 56 4.14 21.96 -8.98
CA GLU A 56 5.47 22.29 -8.47
C GLU A 56 6.38 21.06 -8.32
N PHE A 57 5.82 19.84 -8.30
CA PHE A 57 6.58 18.60 -8.11
C PHE A 57 7.43 18.18 -9.34
N GLY A 58 7.41 18.94 -10.44
CA GLY A 58 8.31 18.72 -11.57
C GLY A 58 7.82 17.71 -12.62
N GLY A 59 6.56 17.24 -12.51
CA GLY A 59 5.89 16.47 -13.57
C GLY A 59 4.88 15.43 -13.07
N PRO A 60 4.09 14.82 -13.99
CA PRO A 60 3.11 13.78 -13.67
C PRO A 60 3.67 12.61 -12.87
N ILE A 61 4.91 12.20 -13.16
CA ILE A 61 5.56 11.05 -12.51
C ILE A 61 5.88 11.32 -11.04
N PHE A 62 6.29 12.54 -10.70
CA PHE A 62 6.59 12.92 -9.32
C PHE A 62 5.31 13.04 -8.49
N VAL A 63 4.24 13.60 -9.08
CA VAL A 63 2.90 13.60 -8.48
C VAL A 63 2.41 12.18 -8.23
N ALA A 64 2.57 11.30 -9.22
CA ALA A 64 2.19 9.89 -9.10
C ALA A 64 2.96 9.20 -7.98
N THR A 65 4.26 9.45 -7.88
CA THR A 65 5.13 8.87 -6.84
C THR A 65 4.73 9.36 -5.45
N GLY A 66 4.47 10.66 -5.28
CA GLY A 66 3.99 11.21 -4.02
C GLY A 66 2.65 10.62 -3.59
N LEU A 67 1.69 10.50 -4.52
CA LEU A 67 0.40 9.89 -4.24
C LEU A 67 0.51 8.38 -3.96
N PHE A 68 1.44 7.70 -4.63
CA PHE A 68 1.74 6.30 -4.38
C PHE A 68 2.31 6.06 -2.99
N MET A 69 3.27 6.89 -2.54
CA MET A 69 3.80 6.84 -1.18
C MET A 69 2.67 7.03 -0.15
N ALA A 70 1.83 8.04 -0.34
CA ALA A 70 0.69 8.30 0.54
C ALA A 70 -0.30 7.13 0.57
N ALA A 71 -0.67 6.59 -0.59
CA ALA A 71 -1.57 5.45 -0.72
C ALA A 71 -0.99 4.18 -0.08
N THR A 72 0.32 3.96 -0.22
CA THR A 72 1.04 2.84 0.42
C THR A 72 1.02 2.97 1.94
N ALA A 73 1.27 4.16 2.47
CA ALA A 73 1.17 4.43 3.90
C ALA A 73 -0.24 4.11 4.44
N ILE A 74 -1.27 4.60 3.75
CA ILE A 74 -2.67 4.36 4.11
C ILE A 74 -3.00 2.87 4.05
N ALA A 75 -2.55 2.16 3.01
CA ALA A 75 -2.76 0.73 2.87
C ALA A 75 -2.11 -0.06 4.00
N LEU A 76 -0.88 0.29 4.40
CA LEU A 76 -0.20 -0.35 5.54
C LEU A 76 -0.91 -0.07 6.86
N ILE A 77 -1.34 1.17 7.10
CA ILE A 77 -2.08 1.55 8.30
C ILE A 77 -3.43 0.82 8.35
N ALA A 78 -4.17 0.81 7.25
CA ALA A 78 -5.45 0.11 7.14
C ALA A 78 -5.27 -1.40 7.34
N SER A 79 -4.24 -2.01 6.73
CA SER A 79 -3.89 -3.40 6.97
C SER A 79 -3.65 -3.63 8.45
N TRP A 80 -2.79 -2.83 9.09
CA TRP A 80 -2.48 -2.98 10.51
C TRP A 80 -3.71 -2.85 11.41
N LEU A 81 -4.61 -1.91 11.11
CA LEU A 81 -5.85 -1.73 11.87
C LEU A 81 -6.82 -2.92 11.72
N LEU A 82 -6.94 -3.47 10.51
CA LEU A 82 -7.88 -4.58 10.23
C LEU A 82 -7.33 -5.94 10.67
N THR A 83 -6.04 -6.19 10.50
CA THR A 83 -5.44 -7.52 10.66
C THR A 83 -4.59 -7.64 11.91
N ARG A 84 -4.20 -6.52 12.54
CA ARG A 84 -3.24 -6.43 13.65
C ARG A 84 -1.91 -7.16 13.42
N THR A 85 -1.65 -7.54 12.18
CA THR A 85 -0.48 -8.31 11.72
C THR A 85 -0.01 -7.67 10.43
N LEU A 86 1.27 -7.34 10.35
CA LEU A 86 1.83 -6.76 9.12
C LEU A 86 2.23 -7.89 8.16
N PRO A 87 1.69 -7.92 6.94
CA PRO A 87 2.15 -8.84 5.93
C PRO A 87 3.58 -8.42 5.52
N ILE A 88 4.54 -9.35 5.65
CA ILE A 88 5.97 -9.07 5.52
C ILE A 88 6.29 -8.47 4.13
N MET A 89 5.69 -9.01 3.08
CA MET A 89 5.96 -8.58 1.70
C MET A 89 5.54 -7.11 1.43
N PRO A 90 4.29 -6.69 1.72
CA PRO A 90 3.87 -5.28 1.68
C PRO A 90 4.68 -4.34 2.57
N MET A 91 5.11 -4.81 3.74
CA MET A 91 5.89 -3.98 4.65
C MET A 91 7.27 -3.67 4.07
N VAL A 92 7.93 -4.67 3.48
CA VAL A 92 9.23 -4.49 2.80
C VAL A 92 9.10 -3.57 1.61
N SER A 93 8.09 -3.77 0.75
CA SER A 93 7.88 -2.89 -0.42
C SER A 93 7.53 -1.46 0.01
N GLY A 94 6.72 -1.27 1.06
CA GLY A 94 6.45 0.05 1.61
C GLY A 94 7.70 0.77 2.08
N VAL A 95 8.57 0.10 2.84
CA VAL A 95 9.84 0.69 3.29
C VAL A 95 10.73 1.11 2.11
N VAL A 96 10.84 0.28 1.08
CA VAL A 96 11.62 0.60 -0.13
C VAL A 96 11.08 1.87 -0.80
N VAL A 97 9.76 1.99 -0.93
CA VAL A 97 9.08 3.13 -1.55
C VAL A 97 9.23 4.44 -0.75
N PHE A 98 9.44 4.37 0.56
CA PHE A 98 9.71 5.55 1.37
C PHE A 98 11.18 6.00 1.34
N ILE A 99 12.11 5.14 0.91
CA ILE A 99 13.55 5.42 0.87
C ILE A 99 14.01 5.88 -0.52
N PHE A 100 13.41 5.34 -1.59
CA PHE A 100 13.74 5.64 -2.99
C PHE A 100 12.78 6.67 -3.59
#